data_AF-A0A0H2RLA4-F1
#
_entry.id   AF-A0A0H2RLA4-F1
#
_cell.length_a   1.000
_cell.length_b   1.000
_cell.length_c   1.000
_cell.angle_alpha   90.00
_cell.angle_beta   90.00
_cell.angle_gamma   90.00
#
_symmetry.space_group_name_H-M   'P 1'
#
loop_
_entity.id
_entity.type
_entity.pdbx_description
1 polymer ?
#
loop_
_entity_poly.entity_id
_entity_poly.type
_entity_poly.pdbx_seq_one_letter_code
_entity_poly.pdbx_strand_id
1 'polypeptide(L)'
;MSSTPSEAPKTAEEKPRSTAEVEFTKYKTAADIVHNVMKKIVEKCVKGASVLELCLEGDKLLEEGTGAVYNKAVKGVKVPKGISFPTCISVNNCVAHFSPLASDPASSLKLEKGDVVKLHLGAHIDGYASISAETLVVGATAEDPVTGRKADAIKAAWHASEIAMRLVKAGNKNWSITDAINKVTATWDCKAVEGQLSCQQTQNVIDGKKRIILNPSEQQKREFESATFAENEVYGIDILVSSGEDGKSRVEDAKATIYQRDSDVTYQLKMKTSRAVFSEVQKKAGAFPFNVRILEDEKKARMGLLEACQHALVKPYDVIYTPPGTFVAAFHFTIALLPGGPSLISHPPVWYKPELVKTEKELEDEELTALLTKKLREDKKKNKKKKEGEGEASGEKEKD
;
A
#
# COMPACT_ATOMS: atom_id res chain seq x y z
N MET A 1 37.33 -20.62 57.66
CA MET A 1 35.99 -20.45 57.06
C MET A 1 36.17 -19.58 55.83
N SER A 2 36.14 -20.20 54.65
CA SER A 2 36.50 -19.60 53.37
C SER A 2 35.29 -18.93 52.75
N SER A 3 35.41 -17.63 52.46
CA SER A 3 34.41 -16.79 51.81
C SER A 3 34.35 -17.07 50.32
N THR A 4 33.23 -17.59 49.84
CA THR A 4 32.93 -17.79 48.42
C THR A 4 32.53 -16.44 47.77
N PRO A 5 33.12 -16.04 46.63
CA PRO A 5 32.68 -14.84 45.91
C PRO A 5 31.38 -15.12 45.14
N SER A 6 30.41 -14.22 45.26
CA SER A 6 29.17 -14.20 44.50
C SER A 6 29.44 -14.01 43.01
N GLU A 7 28.99 -14.96 42.18
CA GLU A 7 29.01 -14.87 40.72
C GLU A 7 28.03 -13.77 40.25
N ALA A 8 28.52 -12.80 39.48
CA ALA A 8 27.70 -11.79 38.84
C ALA A 8 26.85 -12.42 37.71
N PRO A 9 25.61 -11.96 37.48
CA PRO A 9 24.76 -12.53 36.44
C PRO A 9 25.35 -12.24 35.05
N LYS A 10 25.66 -13.32 34.32
CA LYS A 10 26.05 -13.27 32.91
C LYS A 10 24.97 -12.54 32.11
N THR A 11 25.34 -11.40 31.54
CA THR A 11 24.58 -10.73 30.48
C THR A 11 24.26 -11.75 29.39
N ALA A 12 22.97 -11.99 29.16
CA ALA A 12 22.51 -12.83 28.07
C ALA A 12 22.99 -12.22 26.74
N GLU A 13 23.91 -12.91 26.06
CA GLU A 13 24.31 -12.56 24.70
C GLU A 13 23.06 -12.60 23.81
N GLU A 14 22.70 -11.43 23.26
CA GLU A 14 21.63 -11.29 22.28
C GLU A 14 22.01 -12.14 21.06
N LYS A 15 21.26 -13.23 20.79
CA LYS A 15 21.47 -14.05 19.59
C LYS A 15 21.46 -13.13 18.36
N PRO A 16 22.39 -13.30 17.40
CA PRO A 16 22.39 -12.50 16.17
C PRO A 16 21.05 -12.68 15.47
N ARG A 17 20.32 -11.58 15.28
CA ARG A 17 19.04 -11.57 14.55
C ARG A 17 19.28 -12.02 13.11
N SER A 18 18.37 -12.84 12.59
CA SER A 18 18.44 -13.26 11.19
C SER A 18 18.25 -12.06 10.25
N THR A 19 18.77 -12.16 9.02
CA THR A 19 18.60 -11.10 7.98
C THR A 19 17.12 -10.76 7.77
N ALA A 20 16.26 -11.78 7.70
CA ALA A 20 14.82 -11.61 7.57
C ALA A 20 14.20 -10.80 8.73
N GLU A 21 14.58 -11.05 9.98
CA GLU A 21 14.06 -10.28 11.13
C GLU A 21 14.46 -8.80 11.09
N VAL A 22 15.67 -8.51 10.62
CA VAL A 22 16.16 -7.13 10.45
C VAL A 22 15.39 -6.42 9.33
N GLU A 23 15.12 -7.11 8.23
CA GLU A 23 14.30 -6.60 7.11
C GLU A 23 12.87 -6.30 7.56
N PHE A 24 12.24 -7.24 8.30
CA PHE A 24 10.89 -7.05 8.84
C PHE A 24 10.78 -5.88 9.82
N THR A 25 11.82 -5.65 10.62
CA THR A 25 11.85 -4.51 11.55
C THR A 25 11.82 -3.18 10.78
N LYS A 26 12.50 -3.09 9.64
CA LYS A 26 12.53 -1.90 8.78
C LYS A 26 11.18 -1.66 8.11
N TYR A 27 10.55 -2.70 7.57
CA TYR A 27 9.18 -2.66 7.06
C TYR A 27 8.20 -2.14 8.12
N LYS A 28 8.28 -2.68 9.35
CA LYS A 28 7.42 -2.24 10.45
C LYS A 28 7.67 -0.81 10.88
N THR A 29 8.93 -0.37 10.94
CA THR A 29 9.24 1.03 11.24
C THR A 29 8.67 1.97 10.17
N ALA A 30 8.78 1.62 8.88
CA ALA A 30 8.16 2.39 7.81
C ALA A 30 6.64 2.44 7.95
N ALA A 31 6.00 1.31 8.28
CA ALA A 31 4.55 1.24 8.51
C ALA A 31 4.08 2.08 9.70
N ASP A 32 4.83 2.09 10.80
CA ASP A 32 4.53 2.91 11.98
C ASP A 32 4.58 4.41 11.65
N ILE A 33 5.58 4.84 10.88
CA ILE A 33 5.69 6.22 10.39
C ILE A 33 4.47 6.56 9.53
N VAL A 34 4.17 5.75 8.52
CA VAL A 34 3.02 5.96 7.61
C VAL A 34 1.72 6.07 8.37
N HIS A 35 1.47 5.17 9.34
CA HIS A 35 0.24 5.19 10.13
C HIS A 35 0.12 6.43 11.02
N ASN A 36 1.23 6.90 11.61
CA ASN A 36 1.24 8.12 12.41
C ASN A 36 0.99 9.37 11.55
N VAL A 37 1.50 9.41 10.32
CA VAL A 37 1.18 10.48 9.37
C VAL A 37 -0.29 10.39 8.96
N MET A 38 -0.78 9.19 8.61
CA MET A 38 -2.17 8.97 8.21
C MET A 38 -3.16 9.50 9.24
N LYS A 39 -2.93 9.24 10.54
CA LYS A 39 -3.76 9.80 11.64
C LYS A 39 -3.89 11.32 11.55
N LYS A 40 -2.76 12.01 11.42
CA LYS A 40 -2.72 13.49 11.36
C LYS A 40 -3.42 14.01 10.10
N ILE A 41 -3.26 13.34 8.97
CA ILE A 41 -3.88 13.78 7.70
C ILE A 41 -5.40 13.53 7.72
N VAL A 42 -5.85 12.38 8.23
CA VAL A 42 -7.28 12.08 8.43
C VAL A 42 -7.95 13.15 9.29
N GLU A 43 -7.34 13.53 10.42
CA GLU A 43 -7.85 14.60 11.30
C GLU A 43 -7.97 15.96 10.60
N LYS A 44 -7.07 16.25 9.65
CA LYS A 44 -7.06 17.50 8.88
C LYS A 44 -7.99 17.48 7.66
N CYS A 45 -8.55 16.33 7.29
CA CYS A 45 -9.47 16.21 6.15
C CYS A 45 -10.89 16.70 6.49
N VAL A 46 -11.02 18.01 6.65
CA VAL A 46 -12.28 18.71 6.97
C VAL A 46 -12.74 19.58 5.81
N LYS A 47 -14.02 20.00 5.84
CA LYS A 47 -14.57 20.94 4.85
C LYS A 47 -13.72 22.21 4.78
N GLY A 48 -13.39 22.64 3.56
CA GLY A 48 -12.59 23.82 3.24
C GLY A 48 -11.07 23.59 3.26
N ALA A 49 -10.59 22.42 3.70
CA ALA A 49 -9.16 22.10 3.71
C ALA A 49 -8.62 22.05 2.28
N SER A 50 -7.46 22.68 2.05
CA SER A 50 -6.78 22.67 0.75
C SER A 50 -6.09 21.33 0.52
N VAL A 51 -6.38 20.71 -0.63
CA VAL A 51 -5.76 19.43 -1.01
C VAL A 51 -4.24 19.56 -1.18
N LEU A 52 -3.77 20.68 -1.75
CA LEU A 52 -2.34 20.95 -1.89
C LEU A 52 -1.64 21.03 -0.53
N GLU A 53 -2.22 21.78 0.42
CA GLU A 53 -1.63 21.97 1.76
C GLU A 53 -1.58 20.64 2.53
N LEU A 54 -2.61 19.81 2.40
CA LEU A 54 -2.64 18.47 2.99
C LEU A 54 -1.56 17.55 2.39
N CYS A 55 -1.33 17.61 1.08
CA CYS A 55 -0.25 16.84 0.43
C CYS A 55 1.13 17.29 0.93
N LEU A 56 1.38 18.60 0.98
CA LEU A 56 2.64 19.17 1.47
C LEU A 56 2.90 18.79 2.93
N GLU A 57 1.87 18.87 3.77
CA GLU A 57 1.96 18.50 5.18
C GLU A 57 2.23 17.00 5.34
N GLY A 58 1.58 16.14 4.55
CA GLY A 58 1.84 14.70 4.57
C GLY A 58 3.29 14.37 4.22
N ASP A 59 3.81 14.96 3.15
CA ASP A 59 5.21 14.78 2.71
C ASP A 59 6.18 15.23 3.80
N LYS A 60 5.95 16.42 4.38
CA LYS A 60 6.75 16.94 5.50
C LYS A 60 6.76 16.00 6.70
N LEU A 61 5.60 15.51 7.11
CA LEU A 61 5.48 14.62 8.27
C LEU A 61 6.15 13.25 8.02
N LEU A 62 6.16 12.76 6.77
CA LEU A 62 6.91 11.56 6.38
C LEU A 62 8.42 11.78 6.46
N GLU A 63 8.91 12.92 5.96
CA GLU A 63 10.32 13.29 6.04
C GLU A 63 10.78 13.43 7.50
N GLU A 64 9.99 14.09 8.36
CA GLU A 64 10.26 14.20 9.79
C GLU A 64 10.29 12.81 10.46
N GLY A 65 9.30 11.97 10.19
CA GLY A 65 9.20 10.63 10.77
C GLY A 65 10.36 9.71 10.37
N THR A 66 10.73 9.72 9.09
CA THR A 66 11.87 8.94 8.58
C THR A 66 13.21 9.52 9.03
N GLY A 67 13.32 10.85 9.12
CA GLY A 67 14.50 11.55 9.65
C GLY A 67 14.80 11.24 11.12
N ALA A 68 13.79 10.89 11.92
CA ALA A 68 13.95 10.61 13.35
C ALA A 68 14.56 9.23 13.67
N VAL A 69 14.54 8.27 12.73
CA VAL A 69 14.93 6.87 12.95
C VAL A 69 16.17 6.50 12.14
N TYR A 70 16.95 5.49 12.54
CA TYR A 70 18.13 5.01 11.78
C TYR A 70 19.13 6.14 11.41
N ASN A 71 19.50 6.98 12.39
CA ASN A 71 20.46 8.08 12.20
C ASN A 71 21.92 7.67 12.37
N LYS A 72 22.17 6.50 12.99
CA LYS A 72 23.51 5.93 13.11
C LYS A 72 23.82 5.07 11.88
N ALA A 73 25.04 5.15 11.38
CA ALA A 73 25.50 4.27 10.31
C ALA A 73 25.51 2.81 10.79
N VAL A 74 25.08 1.90 9.92
CA VAL A 74 25.14 0.46 10.17
C VAL A 74 26.31 -0.08 9.35
N LYS A 75 27.29 -0.69 10.01
CA LYS A 75 28.54 -1.17 9.37
C LYS A 75 29.25 -0.07 8.55
N GLY A 76 29.24 1.17 9.04
CA GLY A 76 29.87 2.31 8.35
C GLY A 76 29.07 2.90 7.19
N VAL A 77 27.89 2.34 6.85
CA VAL A 77 27.03 2.81 5.76
C VAL A 77 25.83 3.55 6.33
N LYS A 78 25.54 4.75 5.79
CA LYS A 78 24.32 5.50 6.11
C LYS A 78 23.10 4.73 5.58
N VAL A 79 22.11 4.52 6.42
CA VAL A 79 20.86 3.85 6.03
C VAL A 79 20.01 4.81 5.16
N PRO A 80 19.73 4.50 3.89
CA PRO A 80 18.82 5.30 3.06
C PRO A 80 17.39 5.19 3.59
N LYS A 81 16.66 6.31 3.62
CA LYS A 81 15.31 6.40 4.20
C LYS A 81 14.61 7.64 3.66
N GLY A 82 13.29 7.61 3.65
CA GLY A 82 12.49 8.73 3.13
C GLY A 82 11.12 8.27 2.67
N ILE A 83 10.53 9.08 1.79
CA ILE A 83 9.22 8.83 1.18
C ILE A 83 9.35 7.69 0.16
N SER A 84 8.46 6.70 0.25
CA SER A 84 8.33 5.62 -0.76
C SER A 84 7.16 5.82 -1.71
N PHE A 85 6.20 6.66 -1.32
CA PHE A 85 5.13 7.14 -2.18
C PHE A 85 4.69 8.53 -1.70
N PRO A 86 4.75 9.58 -2.55
CA PRO A 86 4.35 10.92 -2.16
C PRO A 86 2.88 10.96 -1.72
N THR A 87 2.55 11.91 -0.84
CA THR A 87 1.18 12.09 -0.37
C THR A 87 0.28 12.48 -1.54
N CYS A 88 -0.71 11.63 -1.79
CA CYS A 88 -1.75 11.81 -2.79
C CYS A 88 -3.11 11.84 -2.12
N ILE A 89 -3.97 12.74 -2.58
CA ILE A 89 -5.31 12.93 -2.05
C ILE A 89 -6.27 13.04 -3.23
N SER A 90 -6.95 11.93 -3.54
CA SER A 90 -7.81 11.82 -4.73
C SER A 90 -9.29 11.84 -4.34
N VAL A 91 -10.03 12.82 -4.87
CA VAL A 91 -11.40 13.15 -4.44
C VAL A 91 -12.44 12.58 -5.41
N ASN A 92 -13.52 11.99 -4.87
CA ASN A 92 -14.68 11.45 -5.59
C ASN A 92 -14.30 10.46 -6.71
N ASN A 93 -14.55 10.81 -7.98
CA ASN A 93 -14.27 9.98 -9.16
C ASN A 93 -12.79 10.00 -9.59
N CYS A 94 -11.96 10.89 -9.03
CA CYS A 94 -10.51 10.80 -9.18
C CYS A 94 -10.03 9.51 -8.52
N VAL A 95 -9.40 8.61 -9.26
CA VAL A 95 -9.02 7.27 -8.80
C VAL A 95 -7.77 7.34 -7.90
N ALA A 96 -6.68 7.92 -8.40
CA ALA A 96 -5.39 7.90 -7.71
C ALA A 96 -4.45 9.03 -8.17
N HIS A 97 -3.32 9.15 -7.47
CA HIS A 97 -2.13 9.96 -7.81
C HIS A 97 -2.32 11.48 -7.84
N PHE A 98 -3.47 12.00 -7.40
CA PHE A 98 -3.68 13.44 -7.33
C PHE A 98 -2.81 14.07 -6.22
N SER A 99 -1.76 14.78 -6.62
CA SER A 99 -0.85 15.52 -5.74
C SER A 99 -0.37 16.78 -6.47
N PRO A 100 -1.19 17.85 -6.52
CA PRO A 100 -1.01 18.97 -7.43
C PRO A 100 0.26 19.79 -7.12
N LEU A 101 0.76 20.55 -8.11
CA LEU A 101 1.75 21.61 -7.89
C LEU A 101 1.06 22.94 -7.62
N ALA A 102 1.72 23.86 -6.91
CA ALA A 102 1.18 25.20 -6.65
C ALA A 102 0.88 25.99 -7.93
N SER A 103 1.59 25.70 -9.02
CA SER A 103 1.39 26.29 -10.34
C SER A 103 0.20 25.69 -11.12
N ASP A 104 -0.29 24.50 -10.71
CA ASP A 104 -1.36 23.82 -11.41
C ASP A 104 -2.71 24.43 -11.05
N PRO A 105 -3.66 24.58 -12.00
CA PRO A 105 -5.01 25.06 -11.70
C PRO A 105 -5.72 24.24 -10.62
N ALA A 106 -5.43 22.93 -10.59
CA ALA A 106 -5.96 21.96 -9.64
C ALA A 106 -5.47 22.17 -8.19
N SER A 107 -4.48 23.04 -7.95
CA SER A 107 -4.00 23.41 -6.61
C SER A 107 -5.05 24.09 -5.74
N SER A 108 -6.06 24.71 -6.37
CA SER A 108 -7.16 25.41 -5.70
C SER A 108 -8.23 24.48 -5.13
N LEU A 109 -8.12 23.16 -5.38
CA LEU A 109 -9.09 22.17 -4.90
C LEU A 109 -9.16 22.18 -3.37
N LYS A 110 -10.36 22.40 -2.85
CA LYS A 110 -10.70 22.30 -1.43
C LYS A 110 -11.69 21.16 -1.22
N LEU A 111 -11.58 20.51 -0.07
CA LEU A 111 -12.50 19.44 0.33
C LEU A 111 -13.86 20.01 0.71
N GLU A 112 -14.94 19.36 0.29
CA GLU A 112 -16.31 19.70 0.65
C GLU A 112 -16.96 18.63 1.53
N LYS A 113 -18.00 19.01 2.29
CA LYS A 113 -18.75 18.03 3.11
C LYS A 113 -19.31 16.94 2.19
N GLY A 114 -19.07 15.69 2.55
CA GLY A 114 -19.52 14.52 1.82
C GLY A 114 -18.59 14.05 0.71
N ASP A 115 -17.47 14.72 0.45
CA ASP A 115 -16.48 14.23 -0.50
C ASP A 115 -15.92 12.87 -0.09
N VAL A 116 -15.77 11.97 -1.05
CA VAL A 116 -15.08 10.68 -0.89
C VAL A 116 -13.59 10.88 -1.16
N VAL A 117 -12.77 10.86 -0.12
CA VAL A 117 -11.36 11.24 -0.19
C VAL A 117 -10.48 10.02 0.03
N LYS A 118 -9.63 9.74 -0.94
CA LYS A 118 -8.62 8.67 -0.88
C LYS A 118 -7.28 9.27 -0.51
N LEU A 119 -6.75 8.89 0.65
CA LEU A 119 -5.40 9.24 1.10
C LEU A 119 -4.46 8.12 0.70
N HIS A 120 -3.32 8.42 0.07
CA HIS A 120 -2.33 7.42 -0.33
C HIS A 120 -0.92 7.98 -0.14
N LEU A 121 -0.11 7.33 0.70
CA LEU A 121 1.22 7.79 1.08
C LEU A 121 2.10 6.64 1.58
N GLY A 122 3.42 6.81 1.55
CA GLY A 122 4.36 5.75 1.92
C GLY A 122 5.72 6.22 2.40
N ALA A 123 6.36 5.41 3.23
CA ALA A 123 7.75 5.58 3.67
C ALA A 123 8.59 4.33 3.35
N HIS A 124 9.91 4.48 3.32
CA HIS A 124 10.85 3.35 3.32
C HIS A 124 11.98 3.54 4.33
N ILE A 125 12.48 2.42 4.84
CA ILE A 125 13.73 2.33 5.62
C ILE A 125 14.64 1.31 4.93
N ASP A 126 15.84 1.73 4.56
CA ASP A 126 16.83 0.93 3.82
C ASP A 126 16.30 0.33 2.51
N GLY A 127 15.30 0.99 1.91
CA GLY A 127 14.65 0.49 0.70
C GLY A 127 13.50 -0.49 0.94
N TYR A 128 13.20 -0.85 2.20
CA TYR A 128 12.01 -1.63 2.55
C TYR A 128 10.84 -0.68 2.78
N ALA A 129 9.89 -0.70 1.85
CA ALA A 129 8.78 0.26 1.82
C ALA A 129 7.52 -0.29 2.50
N SER A 130 6.80 0.60 3.18
CA SER A 130 5.39 0.40 3.51
C SER A 130 4.60 1.52 2.86
N ILE A 131 3.57 1.16 2.11
CA ILE A 131 2.66 2.11 1.47
C ILE A 131 1.27 1.82 2.02
N SER A 132 0.49 2.87 2.28
CA SER A 132 -0.87 2.70 2.74
C SER A 132 -1.82 3.69 2.09
N ALA A 133 -3.04 3.22 1.87
CA ALA A 133 -4.14 4.06 1.42
C ALA A 133 -5.40 3.69 2.17
N GLU A 134 -6.23 4.70 2.42
CA GLU A 134 -7.58 4.51 2.94
C GLU A 134 -8.52 5.57 2.38
N THR A 135 -9.82 5.26 2.43
CA THR A 135 -10.87 6.17 2.00
C THR A 135 -11.65 6.68 3.19
N LEU A 136 -11.85 8.00 3.23
CA LEU A 136 -12.73 8.67 4.18
C LEU A 136 -13.83 9.45 3.47
N VAL A 137 -14.86 9.83 4.23
CA VAL A 137 -15.86 10.79 3.78
C VAL A 137 -15.86 12.01 4.69
N VAL A 138 -15.69 13.19 4.09
CA VAL A 138 -15.52 14.44 4.83
C VAL A 138 -16.79 14.78 5.61
N GLY A 139 -16.66 14.87 6.93
CA GLY A 139 -17.75 15.25 7.84
C GLY A 139 -18.72 14.12 8.20
N ALA A 140 -18.43 12.86 7.87
CA ALA A 140 -19.21 11.72 8.33
C ALA A 140 -18.89 11.36 9.78
N THR A 141 -19.93 11.04 10.55
CA THR A 141 -19.83 10.61 11.96
C THR A 141 -20.70 9.38 12.20
N ALA A 142 -20.75 8.84 13.43
CA ALA A 142 -21.64 7.73 13.73
C ALA A 142 -23.14 8.15 13.69
N GLU A 143 -23.40 9.42 14.00
CA GLU A 143 -24.73 10.05 13.97
C GLU A 143 -25.15 10.46 12.55
N ASP A 144 -24.19 10.89 11.71
CA ASP A 144 -24.38 11.21 10.29
C ASP A 144 -23.48 10.29 9.42
N PRO A 145 -23.79 8.98 9.34
CA PRO A 145 -22.97 8.00 8.65
C PRO A 145 -23.09 8.13 7.14
N VAL A 146 -22.07 7.63 6.45
CA VAL A 146 -22.08 7.54 4.98
C VAL A 146 -23.13 6.51 4.55
N THR A 147 -23.94 6.89 3.56
CA THR A 147 -25.00 6.06 2.98
C THR A 147 -24.97 6.06 1.45
N GLY A 148 -25.81 5.24 0.82
CA GLY A 148 -25.98 5.16 -0.63
C GLY A 148 -24.74 4.68 -1.37
N ARG A 149 -24.54 5.15 -2.61
CA ARG A 149 -23.47 4.67 -3.51
C ARG A 149 -22.05 4.92 -2.98
N LYS A 150 -21.85 5.94 -2.13
CA LYS A 150 -20.57 6.18 -1.46
C LYS A 150 -20.28 5.07 -0.45
N ALA A 151 -21.28 4.70 0.36
CA ALA A 151 -21.16 3.62 1.32
C ALA A 151 -20.94 2.27 0.63
N ASP A 152 -21.66 2.00 -0.46
CA ASP A 152 -21.50 0.80 -1.27
C ASP A 152 -20.07 0.63 -1.79
N ALA A 153 -19.48 1.69 -2.37
CA ALA A 153 -18.10 1.63 -2.88
C ALA A 153 -17.09 1.38 -1.76
N ILE A 154 -17.24 2.06 -0.61
CA ILE A 154 -16.34 1.91 0.53
C ILE A 154 -16.48 0.50 1.14
N LYS A 155 -17.71 0.00 1.30
CA LYS A 155 -17.98 -1.34 1.83
C LYS A 155 -17.41 -2.41 0.90
N ALA A 156 -17.63 -2.28 -0.41
CA ALA A 156 -17.08 -3.18 -1.41
C ALA A 156 -15.55 -3.20 -1.40
N ALA A 157 -14.91 -2.03 -1.36
CA ALA A 157 -13.45 -1.92 -1.28
C ALA A 157 -12.91 -2.58 0.00
N TRP A 158 -13.52 -2.32 1.15
CA TRP A 158 -13.07 -2.89 2.42
C TRP A 158 -13.23 -4.42 2.47
N HIS A 159 -14.39 -4.94 2.04
CA HIS A 159 -14.58 -6.38 1.96
C HIS A 159 -13.62 -7.04 0.97
N ALA A 160 -13.36 -6.41 -0.18
CA ALA A 160 -12.34 -6.86 -1.13
C ALA A 160 -10.93 -6.89 -0.51
N SER A 161 -10.56 -5.88 0.27
CA SER A 161 -9.30 -5.86 1.03
C SER A 161 -9.21 -7.00 2.04
N GLU A 162 -10.24 -7.21 2.87
CA GLU A 162 -10.27 -8.29 3.86
C GLU A 162 -10.16 -9.69 3.22
N ILE A 163 -10.84 -9.89 2.07
CA ILE A 163 -10.73 -11.12 1.29
C ILE A 163 -9.31 -11.28 0.73
N ALA A 164 -8.75 -10.22 0.13
CA ALA A 164 -7.39 -10.24 -0.40
C ALA A 164 -6.35 -10.56 0.67
N MET A 165 -6.46 -9.98 1.88
CA MET A 165 -5.56 -10.29 3.02
C MET A 165 -5.49 -11.78 3.35
N ARG A 166 -6.59 -12.52 3.15
CA ARG A 166 -6.69 -13.96 3.45
C ARG A 166 -6.29 -14.85 2.28
N LEU A 167 -6.44 -14.37 1.05
CA LEU A 167 -6.10 -15.10 -0.17
C LEU A 167 -4.66 -14.90 -0.63
N VAL A 168 -4.03 -13.76 -0.31
CA VAL A 168 -2.62 -13.51 -0.59
C VAL A 168 -1.78 -14.27 0.44
N LYS A 169 -1.54 -15.56 0.15
CA LYS A 169 -0.76 -16.50 0.97
C LYS A 169 0.04 -17.44 0.09
N ALA A 170 1.13 -17.99 0.61
CA ALA A 170 1.98 -18.92 -0.12
C ALA A 170 1.16 -20.10 -0.69
N GLY A 171 1.47 -20.48 -1.94
CA GLY A 171 0.78 -21.52 -2.70
C GLY A 171 -0.48 -21.08 -3.45
N ASN A 172 -1.10 -19.95 -3.09
CA ASN A 172 -2.21 -19.39 -3.86
C ASN A 172 -1.71 -18.71 -5.15
N LYS A 173 -2.61 -18.55 -6.12
CA LYS A 173 -2.35 -17.88 -7.40
C LYS A 173 -2.97 -16.49 -7.44
N ASN A 174 -2.33 -15.55 -8.13
CA ASN A 174 -2.83 -14.18 -8.31
C ASN A 174 -4.26 -14.11 -8.86
N TRP A 175 -4.59 -14.94 -9.86
CA TRP A 175 -5.92 -14.99 -10.47
C TRP A 175 -7.05 -15.31 -9.47
N SER A 176 -6.79 -16.16 -8.47
CA SER A 176 -7.77 -16.44 -7.42
C SER A 176 -8.13 -15.21 -6.60
N ILE A 177 -7.22 -14.24 -6.47
CA ILE A 177 -7.48 -12.98 -5.77
C ILE A 177 -8.30 -12.07 -6.68
N THR A 178 -7.90 -11.93 -7.95
CA THR A 178 -8.65 -11.14 -8.95
C THR A 178 -10.11 -11.58 -9.04
N ASP A 179 -10.36 -12.89 -9.15
CA ASP A 179 -11.70 -13.45 -9.26
C ASP A 179 -12.53 -13.21 -7.99
N ALA A 180 -11.92 -13.41 -6.81
CA ALA A 180 -12.59 -13.16 -5.54
C ALA A 180 -12.94 -11.68 -5.34
N ILE A 181 -12.06 -10.76 -5.75
CA ILE A 181 -12.32 -9.31 -5.71
C ILE A 181 -13.49 -8.95 -6.64
N ASN A 182 -13.52 -9.50 -7.86
CA ASN A 182 -14.63 -9.25 -8.78
C ASN A 182 -15.96 -9.78 -8.22
N LYS A 183 -15.94 -10.97 -7.61
CA LYS A 183 -17.12 -11.58 -6.98
C LYS A 183 -17.64 -10.75 -5.81
N VAL A 184 -16.76 -10.35 -4.87
CA VAL A 184 -17.16 -9.61 -3.67
C VAL A 184 -17.63 -8.18 -3.99
N THR A 185 -17.00 -7.50 -4.94
CA THR A 185 -17.39 -6.12 -5.31
C THR A 185 -18.75 -6.05 -5.99
N ALA A 186 -19.14 -7.10 -6.72
CA ALA A 186 -20.45 -7.19 -7.37
C ALA A 186 -21.63 -7.18 -6.37
N THR A 187 -21.42 -7.64 -5.13
CA THR A 187 -22.43 -7.60 -4.05
C THR A 187 -23.03 -6.20 -3.84
N TRP A 188 -22.21 -5.16 -4.04
CA TRP A 188 -22.62 -3.77 -3.85
C TRP A 188 -22.84 -3.04 -5.18
N ASP A 189 -23.06 -3.75 -6.29
CA ASP A 189 -23.12 -3.20 -7.65
C ASP A 189 -21.91 -2.31 -7.96
N CYS A 190 -20.73 -2.71 -7.51
CA CYS A 190 -19.48 -2.00 -7.74
C CYS A 190 -18.55 -2.84 -8.61
N LYS A 191 -17.56 -2.18 -9.22
CA LYS A 191 -16.49 -2.83 -9.98
C LYS A 191 -15.14 -2.40 -9.48
N ALA A 192 -14.22 -3.34 -9.37
CA ALA A 192 -12.81 -2.98 -9.19
C ALA A 192 -12.33 -2.15 -10.39
N VAL A 193 -11.45 -1.19 -10.15
CA VAL A 193 -10.95 -0.31 -11.22
C VAL A 193 -10.07 -1.12 -12.17
N GLU A 194 -10.39 -1.06 -13.47
CA GLU A 194 -9.75 -1.87 -14.51
C GLU A 194 -8.23 -1.61 -14.57
N GLY A 195 -7.47 -2.70 -14.61
CA GLY A 195 -6.03 -2.68 -14.87
C GLY A 195 -5.14 -2.24 -13.71
N GLN A 196 -5.71 -1.92 -12.53
CA GLN A 196 -4.90 -1.54 -11.36
C GLN A 196 -4.12 -2.74 -10.82
N LEU A 197 -2.92 -2.47 -10.28
CA LEU A 197 -1.95 -3.51 -9.94
C LEU A 197 -1.58 -3.49 -8.46
N SER A 198 -1.65 -4.66 -7.82
CA SER A 198 -0.92 -4.93 -6.59
C SER A 198 0.37 -5.66 -6.93
N CYS A 199 1.49 -5.28 -6.32
CA CYS A 199 2.81 -5.71 -6.74
C CYS A 199 3.62 -6.31 -5.59
N GLN A 200 4.47 -7.28 -5.93
CA GLN A 200 5.53 -7.73 -5.02
C GLN A 200 6.48 -6.57 -4.70
N GLN A 201 6.88 -6.49 -3.44
CA GLN A 201 7.82 -5.51 -2.92
C GLN A 201 9.11 -6.22 -2.47
N THR A 202 10.25 -5.67 -2.88
CA THR A 202 11.58 -6.06 -2.41
C THR A 202 12.38 -4.80 -2.08
N GLN A 203 13.63 -4.94 -1.64
CA GLN A 203 14.45 -3.79 -1.31
C GLN A 203 14.62 -2.88 -2.53
N ASN A 204 14.17 -1.63 -2.41
CA ASN A 204 14.16 -0.58 -3.46
C ASN A 204 13.24 -0.85 -4.65
N VAL A 205 12.32 -1.82 -4.57
CA VAL A 205 11.37 -2.13 -5.66
C VAL A 205 9.97 -2.28 -5.08
N ILE A 206 9.03 -1.44 -5.54
CA ILE A 206 7.63 -1.49 -5.11
C ILE A 206 6.68 -2.06 -6.17
N ASP A 207 7.18 -2.23 -7.39
CA ASP A 207 6.45 -2.62 -8.60
C ASP A 207 7.01 -3.91 -9.21
N GLY A 208 7.36 -4.87 -8.35
CA GLY A 208 7.91 -6.17 -8.73
C GLY A 208 7.05 -6.94 -9.74
N LYS A 209 7.64 -7.96 -10.36
CA LYS A 209 7.05 -8.67 -11.52
C LYS A 209 5.88 -9.57 -11.15
N LYS A 210 5.86 -10.15 -9.95
CA LYS A 210 4.69 -10.90 -9.45
C LYS A 210 3.61 -9.91 -9.03
N ARG A 211 2.47 -9.97 -9.72
CA ARG A 211 1.42 -8.96 -9.61
C ARG A 211 0.03 -9.58 -9.54
N ILE A 212 -0.91 -8.84 -8.98
CA ILE A 212 -2.34 -9.09 -9.03
C ILE A 212 -2.96 -7.93 -9.82
N ILE A 213 -3.85 -8.23 -10.74
CA ILE A 213 -4.53 -7.22 -11.56
C ILE A 213 -6.01 -7.16 -11.18
N LEU A 214 -6.54 -5.95 -11.05
CA LEU A 214 -7.95 -5.72 -10.79
C LEU A 214 -8.73 -5.63 -12.10
N ASN A 215 -9.87 -6.32 -12.18
CA ASN A 215 -10.84 -6.25 -13.28
C ASN A 215 -10.17 -6.11 -14.68
N PRO A 216 -9.28 -7.05 -15.08
CA PRO A 216 -8.53 -6.88 -16.32
C PRO A 216 -9.40 -6.98 -17.56
N SER A 217 -9.09 -6.17 -18.57
CA SER A 217 -9.64 -6.31 -19.92
C SER A 217 -9.23 -7.63 -20.56
N GLU A 218 -9.92 -8.05 -21.62
CA GLU A 218 -9.60 -9.30 -22.34
C GLU A 218 -8.17 -9.31 -22.91
N GLN A 219 -7.65 -8.15 -23.30
CA GLN A 219 -6.25 -8.03 -23.72
C GLN A 219 -5.31 -8.23 -22.53
N GLN A 220 -5.57 -7.55 -21.41
CA GLN A 220 -4.76 -7.67 -20.21
C GLN A 220 -4.75 -9.11 -19.71
N LYS A 221 -5.87 -9.84 -19.72
CA LYS A 221 -5.92 -11.26 -19.33
C LYS A 221 -4.97 -12.15 -20.13
N ARG A 222 -4.77 -11.85 -21.43
CA ARG A 222 -3.89 -12.63 -22.32
C ARG A 222 -2.42 -12.35 -22.07
N GLU A 223 -2.09 -11.11 -21.73
CA GLU A 223 -0.70 -10.65 -21.55
C GLU A 223 -0.22 -10.79 -20.10
N PHE A 224 -1.14 -10.88 -19.13
CA PHE A 224 -0.81 -10.84 -17.72
C PHE A 224 -0.35 -12.21 -17.19
N GLU A 225 0.84 -12.23 -16.60
CA GLU A 225 1.49 -13.44 -16.13
C GLU A 225 0.77 -14.05 -14.91
N SER A 226 0.55 -15.37 -14.95
CA SER A 226 0.13 -16.13 -13.76
C SER A 226 1.28 -16.23 -12.76
N ALA A 227 1.05 -15.79 -11.53
CA ALA A 227 2.03 -15.87 -10.45
C ALA A 227 1.50 -16.74 -9.30
N THR A 228 2.39 -17.55 -8.72
CA THR A 228 2.14 -18.26 -7.46
C THR A 228 2.93 -17.57 -6.35
N PHE A 229 2.25 -17.26 -5.26
CA PHE A 229 2.86 -16.63 -4.08
C PHE A 229 3.74 -17.63 -3.34
N ALA A 230 4.85 -17.14 -2.79
CA ALA A 230 5.79 -17.94 -2.02
C ALA A 230 6.00 -17.38 -0.60
N GLU A 231 6.55 -18.21 0.28
CA GLU A 231 6.96 -17.76 1.61
C GLU A 231 8.10 -16.73 1.52
N ASN A 232 8.15 -15.84 2.51
CA ASN A 232 9.08 -14.73 2.64
C ASN A 232 8.96 -13.63 1.56
N GLU A 233 7.86 -13.62 0.81
CA GLU A 233 7.53 -12.52 -0.09
C GLU A 233 6.75 -11.42 0.63
N VAL A 234 6.89 -10.17 0.17
CA VAL A 234 6.12 -9.01 0.63
C VAL A 234 5.37 -8.41 -0.56
N TYR A 235 4.14 -7.94 -0.34
CA TYR A 235 3.30 -7.34 -1.36
C TYR A 235 2.67 -6.04 -0.87
N GLY A 236 2.59 -5.05 -1.76
CA GLY A 236 1.67 -3.93 -1.64
C GLY A 236 0.37 -4.29 -2.32
N ILE A 237 -0.68 -4.51 -1.53
CA ILE A 237 -2.02 -4.87 -2.02
C ILE A 237 -2.84 -3.61 -2.10
N ASP A 238 -3.13 -3.16 -3.32
CA ASP A 238 -3.88 -1.95 -3.62
C ASP A 238 -5.22 -2.32 -4.24
N ILE A 239 -6.29 -2.03 -3.50
CA ILE A 239 -7.68 -2.33 -3.86
C ILE A 239 -8.38 -1.02 -4.16
N LEU A 240 -8.77 -0.82 -5.42
CA LEU A 240 -9.57 0.33 -5.85
C LEU A 240 -10.89 -0.16 -6.42
N VAL A 241 -11.99 0.38 -5.91
CA VAL A 241 -13.35 -0.01 -6.29
C VAL A 241 -14.15 1.23 -6.66
N SER A 242 -14.74 1.18 -7.84
CA SER A 242 -15.63 2.20 -8.40
C SER A 242 -17.09 1.84 -8.16
N SER A 243 -17.90 2.84 -7.85
CA SER A 243 -19.36 2.76 -7.86
C SER A 243 -19.96 2.78 -9.27
N GLY A 244 -19.13 2.93 -10.31
CA GLY A 244 -19.54 2.88 -11.72
C GLY A 244 -19.75 1.45 -12.22
N GLU A 245 -20.38 1.34 -13.39
CA GLU A 245 -20.88 0.05 -13.92
C GLU A 245 -19.78 -0.90 -14.42
N ASP A 246 -18.69 -0.37 -14.97
CA ASP A 246 -17.63 -1.16 -15.63
C ASP A 246 -16.25 -1.05 -14.98
N GLY A 247 -16.06 -0.10 -14.05
CA GLY A 247 -14.78 0.15 -13.39
C GLY A 247 -13.71 0.78 -14.29
N LYS A 248 -14.09 1.27 -15.49
CA LYS A 248 -13.13 1.91 -16.40
C LYS A 248 -12.75 3.31 -15.92
N SER A 249 -11.49 3.64 -16.17
CA SER A 249 -10.93 4.96 -15.89
C SER A 249 -10.12 5.46 -17.07
N ARG A 250 -9.97 6.78 -17.17
CA ARG A 250 -9.19 7.45 -18.22
C ARG A 250 -8.39 8.59 -17.63
N VAL A 251 -7.33 8.98 -18.33
CA VAL A 251 -6.63 10.24 -18.07
C VAL A 251 -7.54 11.40 -18.51
N GLU A 252 -7.57 12.46 -17.72
CA GLU A 252 -8.27 13.72 -18.05
C GLU A 252 -7.26 14.89 -18.04
N ASP A 253 -7.68 16.10 -17.67
CA ASP A 253 -6.85 17.31 -17.79
C ASP A 253 -5.72 17.41 -16.75
N ALA A 254 -5.83 16.69 -15.64
CA ALA A 254 -4.83 16.74 -14.57
C ALA A 254 -3.51 16.09 -15.02
N LYS A 255 -2.45 16.90 -15.07
CA LYS A 255 -1.12 16.43 -15.46
C LYS A 255 -0.53 15.55 -14.36
N ALA A 256 0.23 14.53 -14.77
CA ALA A 256 1.08 13.78 -13.86
C ALA A 256 2.07 14.72 -13.15
N THR A 257 2.15 14.58 -11.84
CA THR A 257 3.12 15.25 -10.97
C THR A 257 3.98 14.25 -10.23
N ILE A 258 3.67 12.96 -10.34
CA ILE A 258 4.38 11.86 -9.70
C ILE A 258 5.02 11.00 -10.77
N TYR A 259 6.26 10.61 -10.50
CA TYR A 259 7.10 9.88 -11.42
C TYR A 259 7.95 8.87 -10.64
N GLN A 260 8.33 7.76 -11.26
CA GLN A 260 9.30 6.81 -10.69
C GLN A 260 10.39 6.53 -11.71
N ARG A 261 11.64 6.49 -11.25
CA ARG A 261 12.76 6.09 -12.10
C ARG A 261 12.74 4.58 -12.34
N ASP A 262 12.86 4.19 -13.59
CA ASP A 262 13.14 2.79 -13.94
C ASP A 262 14.66 2.57 -13.89
N SER A 263 15.10 1.58 -13.12
CA SER A 263 16.53 1.25 -12.98
C SER A 263 17.03 0.28 -14.03
N ASP A 264 16.11 -0.42 -14.70
CA ASP A 264 16.44 -1.45 -15.70
C ASP A 264 16.58 -0.83 -17.10
N VAL A 265 16.10 0.40 -17.30
CA VAL A 265 16.19 1.12 -18.56
C VAL A 265 17.42 2.03 -18.57
N THR A 266 18.24 1.88 -19.62
CA THR A 266 19.40 2.75 -19.87
C THR A 266 19.22 3.47 -21.19
N TYR A 267 19.29 4.80 -21.16
CA TYR A 267 19.21 5.65 -22.35
C TYR A 267 20.04 6.91 -22.14
N GLN A 268 20.73 7.36 -23.19
CA GLN A 268 21.54 8.57 -23.15
C GLN A 268 20.70 9.78 -23.56
N LEU A 269 20.25 10.55 -22.56
CA LEU A 269 19.49 11.79 -22.75
C LEU A 269 20.28 12.80 -23.60
N LYS A 270 19.61 13.33 -24.63
CA LYS A 270 20.16 14.25 -25.63
C LYS A 270 20.07 15.70 -25.20
N MET A 271 19.02 16.11 -24.48
CA MET A 271 18.90 17.50 -24.02
C MET A 271 19.72 17.74 -22.75
N LYS A 272 20.38 18.90 -22.69
CA LYS A 272 21.15 19.33 -21.49
C LYS A 272 20.25 19.43 -20.26
N THR A 273 19.04 19.97 -20.43
CA THR A 273 18.04 20.09 -19.36
C THR A 273 17.62 18.72 -18.82
N SER A 274 17.31 17.77 -19.71
CA SER A 274 16.94 16.40 -19.30
C SER A 274 18.05 15.71 -18.53
N ARG A 275 19.31 15.81 -18.97
CA ARG A 275 20.47 15.26 -18.24
C ARG A 275 20.60 15.85 -16.83
N ALA A 276 20.43 17.16 -16.69
CA ALA A 276 20.51 17.84 -15.40
C ALA A 276 19.37 17.40 -14.47
N VAL A 277 18.13 17.40 -14.95
CA VAL A 277 16.95 16.97 -14.19
C VAL A 277 17.04 15.49 -13.81
N PHE A 278 17.46 14.61 -14.72
CA PHE A 278 17.59 13.18 -14.41
C PHE A 278 18.69 12.92 -13.37
N SER A 279 19.80 13.66 -13.42
CA SER A 279 20.84 13.60 -12.39
C SER A 279 20.34 14.06 -11.02
N GLU A 280 19.43 15.04 -10.99
CA GLU A 280 18.77 15.49 -9.76
C GLU A 280 17.81 14.43 -9.23
N VAL A 281 16.98 13.83 -10.09
CA VAL A 281 16.08 12.71 -9.75
C VAL A 281 16.86 11.56 -9.12
N GLN A 282 17.98 11.14 -9.72
CA GLN A 282 18.83 10.08 -9.18
C GLN A 282 19.34 10.38 -7.76
N LYS A 283 19.65 11.65 -7.47
CA LYS A 283 20.15 12.07 -6.15
C LYS A 283 19.04 12.16 -5.10
N LYS A 284 17.84 12.61 -5.48
CA LYS A 284 16.77 12.93 -4.54
C LYS A 284 15.72 11.83 -4.38
N ALA A 285 15.26 11.23 -5.48
CA ALA A 285 14.16 10.26 -5.48
C ALA A 285 14.62 8.81 -5.23
N GLY A 286 15.86 8.48 -5.57
CA GLY A 286 16.38 7.11 -5.48
C GLY A 286 15.64 6.16 -6.42
N ALA A 287 14.98 5.15 -5.86
CA ALA A 287 14.25 4.11 -6.60
C ALA A 287 12.72 4.21 -6.45
N PHE A 288 12.22 5.14 -5.63
CA PHE A 288 10.80 5.24 -5.31
C PHE A 288 10.11 6.33 -6.13
N PRO A 289 8.77 6.27 -6.27
CA PRO A 289 7.98 7.38 -6.75
C PRO A 289 8.29 8.69 -6.03
N PHE A 290 8.34 9.77 -6.78
CA PHE A 290 8.60 11.11 -6.29
C PHE A 290 7.66 12.11 -6.95
N ASN A 291 7.36 13.18 -6.21
CA ASN A 291 6.64 14.31 -6.76
C ASN A 291 7.62 15.31 -7.37
N VAL A 292 7.26 15.95 -8.50
CA VAL A 292 8.04 17.03 -9.14
C VAL A 292 8.44 18.13 -8.14
N ARG A 293 7.67 18.36 -7.07
CA ARG A 293 7.99 19.32 -5.99
C ARG A 293 9.36 19.14 -5.35
N ILE A 294 9.94 17.94 -5.38
CA ILE A 294 11.28 17.72 -4.80
C ILE A 294 12.41 18.31 -5.66
N LEU A 295 12.10 18.66 -6.91
CA LEU A 295 13.06 19.21 -7.87
C LEU A 295 13.18 20.73 -7.72
N GLU A 296 14.38 21.27 -7.95
CA GLU A 296 14.72 22.67 -7.67
C GLU A 296 13.93 23.67 -8.51
N ASP A 297 13.69 23.36 -9.78
CA ASP A 297 13.04 24.25 -10.74
C ASP A 297 11.93 23.50 -11.47
N GLU A 298 10.69 23.84 -11.13
CA GLU A 298 9.50 23.15 -11.65
C GLU A 298 9.40 23.21 -13.18
N LYS A 299 9.72 24.36 -13.80
CA LYS A 299 9.62 24.53 -15.25
C LYS A 299 10.66 23.68 -15.97
N LYS A 300 11.89 23.66 -15.47
CA LYS A 300 12.96 22.79 -15.99
C LYS A 300 12.63 21.32 -15.76
N ALA A 301 12.10 20.97 -14.59
CA ALA A 301 11.68 19.61 -14.26
C ALA A 301 10.65 19.08 -15.25
N ARG A 302 9.56 19.84 -15.49
CA ARG A 302 8.52 19.46 -16.46
C ARG A 302 9.11 19.25 -17.86
N MET A 303 9.99 20.12 -18.32
CA MET A 303 10.64 19.98 -19.62
C MET A 303 11.60 18.77 -19.68
N GLY A 304 12.45 18.60 -18.67
CA GLY A 304 13.47 17.55 -18.63
C GLY A 304 12.90 16.14 -18.44
N LEU A 305 11.76 16.01 -17.78
CA LEU A 305 11.08 14.73 -17.59
C LEU A 305 10.39 14.21 -18.86
N LEU A 306 10.04 15.08 -19.82
CA LEU A 306 9.39 14.66 -21.07
C LEU A 306 10.25 13.65 -21.86
N GLU A 307 11.53 13.98 -22.06
CA GLU A 307 12.46 13.09 -22.76
C GLU A 307 12.69 11.79 -21.97
N ALA A 308 12.82 11.89 -20.65
CA ALA A 308 13.02 10.74 -19.78
C ALA A 308 11.82 9.78 -19.81
N CYS A 309 10.59 10.31 -19.87
CA CYS A 309 9.38 9.51 -20.03
C CYS A 309 9.28 8.89 -21.42
N GLN A 310 9.59 9.64 -22.49
CA GLN A 310 9.58 9.14 -23.86
C GLN A 310 10.51 7.95 -24.07
N HIS A 311 11.62 7.92 -23.33
CA HIS A 311 12.62 6.84 -23.40
C HIS A 311 12.56 5.88 -22.20
N ALA A 312 11.43 5.86 -21.47
CA ALA A 312 11.14 4.94 -20.37
C ALA A 312 12.16 4.93 -19.21
N LEU A 313 13.01 5.96 -19.09
CA LEU A 313 13.89 6.14 -17.93
C LEU A 313 13.10 6.49 -16.66
N VAL A 314 11.95 7.12 -16.86
CA VAL A 314 11.05 7.57 -15.81
C VAL A 314 9.63 7.25 -16.23
N LYS A 315 8.86 6.61 -15.35
CA LYS A 315 7.45 6.28 -15.57
C LYS A 315 6.56 7.32 -14.87
N PRO A 316 5.58 7.94 -15.57
CA PRO A 316 4.59 8.78 -14.93
C PRO A 316 3.57 7.95 -14.15
N TYR A 317 3.10 8.50 -13.04
CA TYR A 317 1.91 8.06 -12.33
C TYR A 317 0.79 9.02 -12.70
N ASP A 318 0.03 8.65 -13.73
CA ASP A 318 -1.04 9.49 -14.25
C ASP A 318 -2.19 9.63 -13.25
N VAL A 319 -2.83 10.80 -13.28
CA VAL A 319 -4.08 11.04 -12.56
C VAL A 319 -5.22 10.56 -13.45
N ILE A 320 -5.88 9.48 -13.03
CA ILE A 320 -6.98 8.86 -13.78
C ILE A 320 -8.31 9.05 -13.06
N TYR A 321 -9.38 9.11 -13.84
CA TYR A 321 -10.74 9.38 -13.37
C TYR A 321 -11.71 8.34 -13.92
N THR A 322 -12.65 7.91 -13.07
CA THR A 322 -13.88 7.23 -13.52
C THR A 322 -14.89 8.28 -14.02
N PRO A 323 -16.00 7.88 -14.68
CA PRO A 323 -17.00 8.82 -15.16
C PRO A 323 -17.49 9.80 -14.07
N PRO A 324 -17.80 11.06 -14.42
CA PRO A 324 -18.33 12.03 -13.47
C PRO A 324 -19.59 11.51 -12.76
N GLY A 325 -19.71 11.81 -11.47
CA GLY A 325 -20.83 11.37 -10.63
C GLY A 325 -20.66 9.99 -9.99
N THR A 326 -19.61 9.23 -10.35
CA THR A 326 -19.25 8.00 -9.63
C THR A 326 -18.31 8.30 -8.45
N PHE A 327 -18.12 7.31 -7.58
CA PHE A 327 -17.22 7.38 -6.44
C PHE A 327 -16.22 6.25 -6.51
N VAL A 328 -14.96 6.52 -6.12
CA VAL A 328 -13.92 5.52 -6.00
C VAL A 328 -13.45 5.46 -4.56
N ALA A 329 -13.45 4.25 -4.00
CA ALA A 329 -12.84 3.93 -2.71
C ALA A 329 -11.59 3.08 -2.93
N ALA A 330 -10.54 3.37 -2.17
CA ALA A 330 -9.27 2.68 -2.18
C ALA A 330 -8.82 2.27 -0.78
N PHE A 331 -8.20 1.10 -0.69
CA PHE A 331 -7.46 0.61 0.46
C PHE A 331 -6.18 -0.07 -0.01
N HIS A 332 -5.03 0.43 0.45
CA HIS A 332 -3.73 -0.14 0.16
C HIS A 332 -3.05 -0.52 1.47
N PHE A 333 -2.53 -1.75 1.55
CA PHE A 333 -1.78 -2.24 2.69
C PHE A 333 -0.58 -3.09 2.24
N THR A 334 0.50 -3.05 3.02
CA THR A 334 1.65 -3.94 2.86
C THR A 334 1.45 -5.21 3.68
N ILE A 335 1.63 -6.38 3.06
CA ILE A 335 1.48 -7.70 3.68
C ILE A 335 2.69 -8.58 3.41
N ALA A 336 3.11 -9.35 4.42
CA ALA A 336 4.22 -10.28 4.33
C ALA A 336 3.75 -11.73 4.45
N LEU A 337 4.30 -12.61 3.62
CA LEU A 337 3.94 -14.02 3.56
C LEU A 337 4.89 -14.85 4.42
N LEU A 338 4.62 -14.94 5.70
CA LEU A 338 5.47 -15.69 6.62
C LEU A 338 5.10 -17.19 6.62
N PRO A 339 6.00 -18.09 7.07
CA PRO A 339 5.69 -19.53 7.16
C PRO A 339 4.47 -19.87 8.03
N GLY A 340 4.05 -18.95 8.90
CA GLY A 340 2.83 -19.10 9.71
C GLY A 340 1.60 -18.43 9.12
N GLY A 341 1.60 -18.12 7.83
CA GLY A 341 0.54 -17.40 7.12
C GLY A 341 0.81 -15.90 6.94
N PRO A 342 -0.10 -15.22 6.21
CA PRO A 342 0.02 -13.78 5.92
C PRO A 342 0.07 -12.93 7.19
N SER A 343 0.93 -11.92 7.18
CA SER A 343 1.13 -11.00 8.30
C SER A 343 1.06 -9.58 7.78
N LEU A 344 0.04 -8.83 8.19
CA LEU A 344 -0.07 -7.42 7.87
C LEU A 344 1.13 -6.66 8.43
N ILE A 345 1.82 -5.94 7.55
CA ILE A 345 2.91 -5.02 7.89
C ILE A 345 2.31 -3.67 8.27
N SER A 346 1.45 -3.14 7.39
CA SER A 346 0.67 -1.93 7.64
C SER A 346 -0.31 -2.10 8.81
N HIS A 347 -0.70 -0.97 9.39
CA HIS A 347 -1.74 -0.90 10.40
C HIS A 347 -3.13 -0.93 9.75
N PRO A 348 -4.19 -1.29 10.50
CA PRO A 348 -5.56 -1.10 10.05
C PRO A 348 -5.85 0.38 9.68
N PRO A 349 -6.86 0.64 8.83
CA PRO A 349 -7.29 1.99 8.50
C PRO A 349 -7.59 2.82 9.76
N VAL A 350 -7.32 4.12 9.70
CA VAL A 350 -7.57 5.04 10.82
C VAL A 350 -9.03 5.47 10.83
N TRP A 351 -9.57 5.81 9.65
CA TRP A 351 -10.90 6.38 9.53
C TRP A 351 -11.98 5.31 9.48
N TYR A 352 -11.78 4.25 8.69
CA TYR A 352 -12.84 3.27 8.44
C TYR A 352 -13.24 2.52 9.71
N LYS A 353 -14.53 2.59 10.04
CA LYS A 353 -15.18 1.83 11.11
C LYS A 353 -16.58 1.39 10.64
N PRO A 354 -17.07 0.21 11.04
CA PRO A 354 -18.37 -0.29 10.59
C PRO A 354 -19.54 0.68 10.83
N GLU A 355 -19.51 1.44 11.92
CA GLU A 355 -20.55 2.39 12.30
C GLU A 355 -20.62 3.64 11.40
N LEU A 356 -19.54 3.97 10.67
CA LEU A 356 -19.47 5.15 9.80
C LEU A 356 -20.03 4.89 8.40
N VAL A 357 -20.23 3.63 8.01
CA VAL A 357 -20.58 3.24 6.65
C VAL A 357 -21.77 2.29 6.67
N LYS A 358 -22.94 2.80 6.27
CA LYS A 358 -24.20 2.06 6.26
C LYS A 358 -24.70 1.86 4.84
N THR A 359 -24.94 0.61 4.47
CA THR A 359 -25.48 0.19 3.18
C THR A 359 -26.63 -0.78 3.42
N GLU A 360 -27.57 -0.84 2.48
CA GLU A 360 -28.71 -1.75 2.50
C GLU A 360 -28.34 -3.16 2.02
N LYS A 361 -27.13 -3.33 1.44
CA LYS A 361 -26.66 -4.58 0.86
C LYS A 361 -25.63 -5.25 1.77
N GLU A 362 -25.70 -6.57 1.85
CA GLU A 362 -24.78 -7.39 2.63
C GLU A 362 -24.19 -8.53 1.79
N LEU A 363 -23.06 -9.07 2.25
CA LEU A 363 -22.40 -10.18 1.58
C LEU A 363 -23.09 -11.51 1.93
N GLU A 364 -23.84 -12.03 0.98
CA GLU A 364 -24.59 -13.29 1.14
C GLU A 364 -23.80 -14.53 0.68
N ASP A 365 -22.73 -14.36 -0.08
CA ASP A 365 -21.94 -15.48 -0.60
C ASP A 365 -21.28 -16.28 0.53
N GLU A 366 -21.71 -17.53 0.71
CA GLU A 366 -21.28 -18.37 1.83
C GLU A 366 -19.77 -18.60 1.87
N GLU A 367 -19.13 -18.77 0.71
CA GLU A 367 -17.69 -19.01 0.61
C GLU A 367 -16.89 -17.78 1.06
N LEU A 368 -17.25 -16.59 0.54
CA LEU A 368 -16.59 -15.34 0.90
C LEU A 368 -16.87 -14.97 2.36
N THR A 369 -18.09 -15.16 2.86
CA THR A 369 -18.43 -14.91 4.26
C THR A 369 -17.67 -15.86 5.18
N ALA A 370 -17.60 -17.15 4.85
CA ALA A 370 -16.77 -18.10 5.60
C ALA A 370 -15.29 -17.70 5.59
N LEU A 371 -14.78 -17.19 4.47
CA LEU A 371 -13.41 -16.71 4.37
C LEU A 371 -13.17 -15.53 5.32
N LEU A 372 -14.06 -14.53 5.39
CA LEU A 372 -13.91 -13.38 6.29
C LEU A 372 -13.80 -13.75 7.77
N THR A 373 -14.41 -14.86 8.21
CA THR A 373 -14.30 -15.33 9.60
C THR A 373 -12.93 -15.95 9.92
N LYS A 374 -12.15 -16.34 8.91
CA LYS A 374 -10.82 -16.96 9.11
C LYS A 374 -9.82 -15.93 9.59
N LYS A 375 -9.03 -16.31 10.60
CA LYS A 375 -7.83 -15.56 11.02
C LYS A 375 -6.79 -15.58 9.91
N LEU A 376 -6.00 -14.50 9.79
CA LEU A 376 -4.87 -14.45 8.85
C LEU A 376 -3.80 -15.50 9.17
N ARG A 377 -3.58 -15.78 10.46
CA ARG A 377 -2.58 -16.75 10.93
C ARG A 377 -3.20 -17.71 11.93
N GLU A 378 -2.81 -18.97 11.84
CA GLU A 378 -3.21 -19.98 12.82
C GLU A 378 -2.35 -19.88 14.09
N ASP A 379 -2.99 -19.96 15.25
CA ASP A 379 -2.29 -19.99 16.54
C ASP A 379 -1.54 -21.32 16.68
N LYS A 380 -0.19 -21.29 16.66
CA LYS A 380 0.68 -22.47 16.81
C LYS A 380 0.41 -23.33 18.07
N LYS A 381 -0.42 -22.88 19.01
CA LYS A 381 -0.79 -23.61 20.23
C LYS A 381 -1.65 -24.86 19.99
N LYS A 382 -2.37 -24.99 18.85
CA LYS A 382 -3.20 -26.19 18.61
C LYS A 382 -2.46 -27.40 18.03
N ASN A 383 -1.33 -27.21 17.33
CA ASN A 383 -0.60 -28.32 16.72
C ASN A 383 0.32 -29.11 17.68
N LYS A 384 0.60 -28.58 18.89
CA LYS A 384 1.37 -29.34 19.89
C LYS A 384 0.52 -30.42 20.57
N LYS A 385 -0.77 -30.15 20.83
CA LYS A 385 -1.70 -31.14 21.40
C LYS A 385 -2.05 -32.28 20.43
N LYS A 386 -1.98 -32.06 19.11
CA LYS A 386 -2.24 -33.12 18.13
C LYS A 386 -1.04 -34.07 17.95
N LYS A 387 0.19 -33.57 18.12
CA LYS A 387 1.41 -34.40 18.09
C LYS A 387 1.70 -35.16 19.38
N GLU A 388 1.22 -34.69 20.52
CA GLU A 388 1.34 -35.41 21.80
C GLU A 388 0.28 -36.52 21.95
N GLY A 389 -0.88 -36.42 21.27
CA GLY A 389 -1.94 -37.44 21.33
C GLY A 389 -1.78 -38.65 20.39
N GLU A 390 -0.91 -38.57 19.38
CA GLU A 390 -0.62 -39.68 18.45
C GLU A 390 0.62 -40.50 18.85
N GLY A 391 1.36 -40.08 19.90
CA GLY A 391 2.58 -40.74 20.38
C GLY A 391 2.40 -41.78 21.49
N GLU A 392 1.21 -41.90 22.09
CA GLU A 392 0.96 -42.82 23.23
C GLU A 392 0.17 -44.09 22.87
N ALA A 393 -0.21 -44.30 21.60
CA ALA A 393 -1.06 -45.44 21.20
C ALA A 393 -0.34 -46.61 20.49
N SER A 394 0.99 -46.59 20.35
CA SER A 394 1.74 -47.60 19.57
C SER A 394 2.77 -48.40 20.39
N GLY A 395 2.46 -48.74 21.64
CA GLY A 395 3.41 -49.36 22.56
C GLY A 395 2.86 -50.50 23.41
N GLU A 396 2.01 -51.39 22.88
CA GLU A 396 1.72 -52.67 23.54
C GLU A 396 1.10 -53.67 22.56
N LYS A 397 1.95 -54.52 21.96
CA LYS A 397 1.63 -55.90 21.51
C LYS A 397 2.85 -56.50 20.78
N GLU A 398 3.72 -57.16 21.55
CA GLU A 398 4.50 -58.31 21.06
C GLU A 398 5.07 -59.07 22.25
N LYS A 399 4.34 -60.10 22.68
CA LYS A 399 4.84 -61.28 23.38
C LYS A 399 3.92 -62.44 22.99
N ASP A 400 4.37 -63.24 22.05
CA ASP A 400 4.33 -64.69 22.07
C ASP A 400 5.45 -65.24 21.18
#